data_AF-A0A376YKB5-F1
#
_entry.id   AF-A0A376YKB5-F1
#
_cell.length_a   1.000
_cell.length_b   1.000
_cell.length_c   1.000
_cell.angle_alpha   90.00
_cell.angle_beta   90.00
_cell.angle_gamma   90.00
#
_symmetry.space_group_name_H-M   'P 1'
#
loop_
_entity.id
_entity.type
_entity.pdbx_description
1 polymer ?
#
loop_
_entity_poly.entity_id
_entity_poly.type
_entity_poly.pdbx_seq_one_letter_code
_entity_poly.pdbx_strand_id
1 'polypeptide(L)'
;MYHDVSYLLSRLINGPLSLRQIYFASSNGPVPDLAYQVDFPRLEIVLEGEFVDTGAGATLVPGDVLYVPAGGWNFPQWQAPATTFSVLFGKQQLGFSVVQWMANNIKIWRSNTSPDAAPRIGSFLLQTLNEMQMQPQEQQTARLIVASLLSHCRDLLGSQIQTASRSQALFEAIRDYIDERYASALTRESVAQGVLYFAKLPLAPVSKNGGHWF
;
A
#
# COMPACT_ATOMS: atom_id res chain seq x y z
N MET A 1 -2.49 16.29 2.19
CA MET A 1 -2.67 16.12 0.73
C MET A 1 -2.67 14.65 0.27
N TYR A 2 -2.29 13.68 1.13
CA TYR A 2 -2.12 12.26 0.78
C TYR A 2 -3.32 11.33 1.05
N HIS A 3 -4.51 11.87 1.23
CA HIS A 3 -5.68 11.08 1.63
C HIS A 3 -6.33 10.34 0.45
N ASP A 4 -5.96 10.69 -0.78
CA ASP A 4 -6.49 10.08 -2.00
C ASP A 4 -5.39 9.26 -2.69
N VAL A 5 -5.49 7.94 -2.57
CA VAL A 5 -4.56 6.97 -3.17
C VAL A 5 -4.58 7.05 -4.70
N SER A 6 -5.74 7.29 -5.31
CA SER A 6 -5.88 7.42 -6.77
C SER A 6 -5.16 8.67 -7.28
N TYR A 7 -5.22 9.77 -6.53
CA TYR A 7 -4.45 10.98 -6.82
C TYR A 7 -2.94 10.73 -6.69
N LEU A 8 -2.51 10.04 -5.64
CA LEU A 8 -1.11 9.68 -5.41
C LEU A 8 -0.53 8.81 -6.53
N LEU A 9 -1.23 7.75 -6.92
CA LEU A 9 -0.82 6.90 -8.03
C LEU A 9 -0.71 7.70 -9.33
N SER A 10 -1.69 8.59 -9.59
CA SER A 10 -1.65 9.47 -10.78
C SER A 10 -0.42 10.38 -10.79
N ARG A 11 -0.01 10.90 -9.61
CA ARG A 11 1.20 11.72 -9.44
C ARG A 11 2.50 10.93 -9.63
N LEU A 12 2.54 9.67 -9.22
CA LEU A 12 3.71 8.81 -9.41
C LEU A 12 3.88 8.35 -10.87
N ILE A 13 2.76 8.20 -11.59
CA ILE A 13 2.77 7.77 -13.00
C ILE A 13 3.03 8.96 -13.95
N ASN A 14 2.32 10.08 -13.75
CA ASN A 14 2.29 11.21 -14.70
C ASN A 14 2.84 12.52 -14.11
N GLY A 15 3.18 12.54 -12.83
CA GLY A 15 3.58 13.76 -12.13
C GLY A 15 5.09 14.04 -12.23
N PRO A 16 5.53 15.13 -11.58
CA PRO A 16 6.92 15.58 -11.64
C PRO A 16 7.89 14.69 -10.86
N LEU A 17 7.39 13.87 -9.93
CA LEU A 17 8.20 12.91 -9.20
C LEU A 17 8.32 11.63 -10.02
N SER A 18 9.40 11.50 -10.78
CA SER A 18 9.69 10.29 -11.55
C SER A 18 10.27 9.19 -10.66
N LEU A 19 9.94 7.94 -10.97
CA LEU A 19 10.57 6.78 -10.36
C LEU A 19 12.08 6.78 -10.67
N ARG A 20 12.90 6.59 -9.65
CA ARG A 20 14.37 6.65 -9.71
C ARG A 20 14.98 5.26 -9.64
N GLN A 21 15.62 4.89 -8.54
CA GLN A 21 16.24 3.58 -8.38
C GLN A 21 15.24 2.60 -7.79
N ILE A 22 15.26 1.38 -8.33
CA ILE A 22 14.51 0.24 -7.81
C ILE A 22 15.48 -0.61 -7.01
N TYR A 23 15.34 -0.56 -5.70
CA TYR A 23 16.05 -1.39 -4.74
C TYR A 23 15.28 -2.67 -4.50
N PHE A 24 16.01 -3.74 -4.23
CA PHE A 24 15.44 -5.03 -3.86
C PHE A 24 15.92 -5.34 -2.44
N ALA A 25 14.98 -5.51 -1.51
CA ALA A 25 15.33 -5.84 -0.13
C ALA A 25 15.93 -7.25 -0.06
N SER A 26 17.00 -7.40 0.72
CA SER A 26 17.65 -8.69 0.92
C SER A 26 16.72 -9.63 1.70
N SER A 27 16.49 -10.81 1.14
CA SER A 27 15.90 -11.96 1.82
C SER A 27 16.95 -12.86 2.48
N ASN A 28 18.24 -12.54 2.32
CA ASN A 28 19.35 -13.36 2.80
C ASN A 28 19.93 -12.78 4.09
N GLY A 29 19.44 -13.28 5.23
CA GLY A 29 19.96 -12.96 6.55
C GLY A 29 18.93 -13.24 7.65
N PRO A 30 19.37 -13.40 8.91
CA PRO A 30 18.43 -13.48 10.03
C PRO A 30 17.60 -12.19 10.06
N VAL A 31 16.28 -12.35 10.21
CA VAL A 31 15.34 -11.22 10.31
C VAL A 31 15.65 -10.47 11.61
N PRO A 32 16.01 -9.18 11.57
CA PRO A 32 16.22 -8.40 12.78
C PRO A 32 14.95 -8.29 13.61
N ASP A 33 15.11 -8.18 14.94
CA ASP A 33 13.99 -7.85 15.82
C ASP A 33 13.37 -6.51 15.39
N LEU A 34 12.04 -6.46 15.26
CA LEU A 34 11.25 -5.32 14.75
C LEU A 34 11.34 -5.05 13.25
N ALA A 35 12.02 -5.89 12.46
CA ALA A 35 11.95 -5.78 11.01
C ALA A 35 10.54 -6.09 10.50
N TYR A 36 10.12 -5.35 9.47
CA TYR A 36 8.80 -5.57 8.89
C TYR A 36 8.87 -6.76 7.92
N GLN A 37 8.15 -7.85 8.22
CA GLN A 37 8.11 -9.05 7.39
C GLN A 37 6.66 -9.51 7.24
N VAL A 38 6.26 -9.79 5.99
CA VAL A 38 4.92 -10.28 5.64
C VAL A 38 5.02 -11.28 4.50
N ASP A 39 4.03 -12.16 4.38
CA ASP A 39 3.98 -13.24 3.37
C ASP A 39 3.52 -12.77 1.98
N PHE A 40 3.49 -11.45 1.74
CA PHE A 40 3.04 -10.83 0.51
C PHE A 40 4.08 -9.86 -0.02
N PRO A 41 4.29 -9.78 -1.35
CA PRO A 41 5.22 -8.82 -1.91
C PRO A 41 4.69 -7.40 -1.71
N ARG A 42 5.62 -6.44 -1.61
CA ARG A 42 5.32 -5.03 -1.39
C ARG A 42 6.26 -4.10 -2.14
N LEU A 43 5.74 -2.92 -2.46
CA LEU A 43 6.51 -1.78 -2.93
C LEU A 43 6.46 -0.70 -1.85
N GLU A 44 7.61 -0.15 -1.48
CA GLU A 44 7.72 1.06 -0.67
C GLU A 44 8.33 2.16 -1.52
N ILE A 45 7.65 3.29 -1.66
CA ILE A 45 8.06 4.41 -2.53
C ILE A 45 8.29 5.62 -1.64
N VAL A 46 9.46 6.23 -1.75
CA VAL A 46 9.77 7.45 -0.99
C VAL A 46 9.11 8.64 -1.68
N LEU A 47 8.25 9.34 -0.95
CA LEU A 47 7.58 10.55 -1.44
C LEU A 47 8.33 11.82 -1.04
N GLU A 48 8.81 11.87 0.20
CA GLU A 48 9.49 13.02 0.79
C GLU A 48 10.51 12.56 1.84
N GLY A 49 11.56 13.35 2.04
CA GLY A 49 12.64 13.04 2.97
C GLY A 49 13.53 11.89 2.50
N GLU A 50 14.30 11.33 3.41
CA GLU A 50 15.21 10.21 3.14
C GLU A 50 15.35 9.31 4.36
N PHE A 51 15.69 8.04 4.14
CA PHE A 51 16.02 7.11 5.21
C PHE A 51 17.00 6.06 4.70
N VAL A 52 17.73 5.45 5.64
CA VAL A 52 18.61 4.32 5.33
C VAL A 52 17.82 3.03 5.55
N ASP A 53 17.74 2.15 4.57
CA ASP A 53 17.16 0.82 4.76
C ASP A 53 18.29 -0.21 4.88
N THR A 54 18.39 -0.89 6.02
CA THR A 54 19.46 -1.88 6.23
C THR A 54 19.23 -3.17 5.45
N GLY A 55 17.97 -3.48 5.10
CA GLY A 55 17.63 -4.61 4.25
C GLY A 55 18.02 -4.39 2.79
N ALA A 56 17.93 -3.13 2.31
CA ALA A 56 18.42 -2.73 0.99
C ALA A 56 19.92 -2.39 0.97
N GLY A 57 20.51 -2.07 2.13
CA GLY A 57 21.89 -1.58 2.23
C GLY A 57 22.08 -0.21 1.58
N ALA A 58 21.04 0.62 1.52
CA ALA A 58 21.04 1.87 0.76
C ALA A 58 20.32 3.00 1.49
N THR A 59 20.65 4.25 1.14
CA THR A 59 19.85 5.43 1.49
C THR A 59 18.84 5.67 0.39
N LEU A 60 17.55 5.65 0.74
CA LEU A 60 16.46 5.89 -0.21
C LEU A 60 16.01 7.34 -0.12
N VAL A 61 15.88 7.98 -1.28
CA VAL A 61 15.47 9.38 -1.44
C VAL A 61 14.20 9.49 -2.28
N PRO A 62 13.54 10.66 -2.38
CA PRO A 62 12.25 10.77 -3.07
C PRO A 62 12.31 10.27 -4.52
N GLY A 63 11.35 9.40 -4.85
CA GLY A 63 11.24 8.71 -6.14
C GLY A 63 11.92 7.34 -6.18
N ASP A 64 12.76 6.99 -5.20
CA ASP A 64 13.28 5.63 -5.09
C ASP A 64 12.19 4.67 -4.60
N VAL A 65 12.31 3.42 -5.03
CA VAL A 65 11.36 2.35 -4.75
C VAL A 65 12.11 1.17 -4.15
N LEU A 66 11.61 0.64 -3.05
CA LEU A 66 12.04 -0.64 -2.50
C LEU A 66 11.00 -1.71 -2.82
N TYR A 67 11.39 -2.70 -3.61
CA TYR A 67 10.63 -3.94 -3.72
C TYR A 67 11.06 -4.91 -2.62
N VAL A 68 10.08 -5.42 -1.87
CA VAL A 68 10.32 -6.49 -0.91
C VAL A 68 9.51 -7.72 -1.33
N PRO A 69 10.16 -8.87 -1.61
CA PRO A 69 9.46 -10.08 -1.99
C PRO A 69 8.63 -10.64 -0.83
N ALA A 70 7.73 -11.57 -1.13
CA ALA A 70 7.00 -12.31 -0.10
C ALA A 70 7.98 -13.04 0.85
N GLY A 71 7.77 -12.90 2.15
CA GLY A 71 8.70 -13.41 3.17
C GLY A 71 9.99 -12.60 3.31
N GLY A 72 10.21 -11.59 2.46
CA GLY A 72 11.30 -10.63 2.60
C GLY A 72 11.01 -9.60 3.69
N TRP A 73 12.08 -9.01 4.21
CA TRP A 73 12.02 -8.00 5.26
C TRP A 73 12.71 -6.72 4.84
N ASN A 74 12.31 -5.61 5.45
CA ASN A 74 13.03 -4.34 5.35
C ASN A 74 13.04 -3.66 6.73
N PHE A 75 14.04 -2.81 6.96
CA PHE A 75 14.24 -2.19 8.27
C PHE A 75 14.74 -0.75 8.12
N PRO A 76 13.81 0.20 8.00
CA PRO A 76 14.13 1.59 7.77
C PRO A 76 14.66 2.28 9.04
N GLN A 77 15.80 2.93 8.91
CA GLN A 77 16.46 3.76 9.91
C GLN A 77 16.17 5.24 9.62
N TRP A 78 15.16 5.76 10.30
CA TRP A 78 14.72 7.15 10.16
C TRP A 78 15.60 8.08 10.99
N GLN A 79 16.38 8.93 10.32
CA GLN A 79 17.19 9.97 10.98
C GLN A 79 16.52 11.35 10.88
N ALA A 80 15.67 11.54 9.86
CA ALA A 80 14.92 12.76 9.60
C ALA A 80 13.48 12.42 9.19
N PRO A 81 12.53 13.37 9.31
CA PRO A 81 11.16 13.16 8.85
C PRO A 81 11.10 12.72 7.39
N ALA A 82 10.31 11.69 7.11
CA ALA A 82 10.13 11.13 5.78
C ALA A 82 8.72 10.61 5.58
N THR A 83 8.28 10.62 4.33
CA THR A 83 6.96 10.13 3.92
C THR A 83 7.14 9.04 2.88
N THR A 84 6.57 7.85 3.13
CA THR A 84 6.57 6.74 2.18
C THR A 84 5.15 6.36 1.78
N PHE A 85 5.02 5.80 0.59
CA PHE A 85 3.82 5.18 0.07
C PHE A 85 4.06 3.71 -0.20
N SER A 86 3.25 2.86 0.41
CA SER A 86 3.35 1.42 0.33
C SER A 86 2.21 0.83 -0.49
N VAL A 87 2.53 -0.14 -1.34
CA VAL A 87 1.57 -1.00 -2.03
C VAL A 87 1.85 -2.44 -1.62
N LEU A 88 0.89 -3.08 -0.97
CA LEU A 88 0.94 -4.47 -0.54
C LEU A 88 0.08 -5.33 -1.47
N PHE A 89 0.66 -6.39 -2.03
CA PHE A 89 0.00 -7.25 -3.01
C PHE A 89 -0.47 -8.55 -2.37
N GLY A 90 -1.62 -8.49 -1.68
CA GLY A 90 -2.25 -9.65 -1.08
C GLY A 90 -2.87 -10.60 -2.12
N LYS A 91 -3.13 -11.85 -1.71
CA LYS A 91 -3.73 -12.89 -2.59
C LYS A 91 -5.06 -12.48 -3.22
N GLN A 92 -5.87 -11.70 -2.50
CA GLN A 92 -7.23 -11.32 -2.89
C GLN A 92 -7.51 -9.83 -2.67
N GLN A 93 -6.50 -9.03 -2.33
CA GLN A 93 -6.64 -7.59 -2.07
C GLN A 93 -5.33 -6.84 -2.23
N LEU A 94 -5.42 -5.61 -2.70
CA LEU A 94 -4.35 -4.63 -2.65
C LEU A 94 -4.50 -3.80 -1.38
N GLY A 95 -3.42 -3.68 -0.62
CA GLY A 95 -3.33 -2.75 0.51
C GLY A 95 -2.52 -1.54 0.09
N PHE A 96 -2.99 -0.36 0.44
CA PHE A 96 -2.27 0.90 0.23
C PHE A 96 -2.06 1.56 1.56
N SER A 97 -0.86 2.08 1.80
CA SER A 97 -0.61 2.90 2.98
C SER A 97 0.31 4.07 2.69
N VAL A 98 0.03 5.22 3.30
CA VAL A 98 0.98 6.32 3.39
C VAL A 98 1.46 6.38 4.83
N VAL A 99 2.76 6.32 5.02
CA VAL A 99 3.40 6.44 6.33
C VAL A 99 4.18 7.74 6.35
N GLN A 100 3.84 8.62 7.29
CA GLN A 100 4.62 9.82 7.57
C GLN A 100 5.27 9.66 8.93
N TRP A 101 6.60 9.55 8.93
CA TRP A 101 7.41 9.52 10.15
C TRP A 101 7.88 10.94 10.49
N MET A 102 7.64 11.37 11.73
CA MET A 102 8.03 12.67 12.25
C MET A 102 8.63 12.52 13.64
N ALA A 103 9.95 12.33 13.75
CA ALA A 103 10.83 12.43 14.94
C ALA A 103 10.44 11.69 16.24
N ASN A 104 9.20 11.21 16.38
CA ASN A 104 8.56 10.51 17.51
C ASN A 104 7.06 10.18 17.25
N ASN A 105 6.50 10.55 16.09
CA ASN A 105 5.12 10.24 15.71
C ASN A 105 5.09 9.59 14.33
N ILE A 106 4.21 8.60 14.17
CA ILE A 106 3.93 7.94 12.90
C ILE A 106 2.47 8.17 12.56
N LYS A 107 2.20 8.83 11.42
CA LYS A 107 0.86 8.91 10.86
C LYS A 107 0.73 7.89 9.74
N ILE A 108 -0.31 7.07 9.82
CA ILE A 108 -0.58 6.03 8.83
C ILE A 108 -1.98 6.26 8.26
N TRP A 109 -2.06 6.42 6.95
CA TRP A 109 -3.32 6.37 6.22
C TRP A 109 -3.37 5.06 5.46
N ARG A 110 -4.42 4.24 5.65
CA ARG A 110 -4.58 2.97 4.96
C ARG A 110 -5.84 2.97 4.10
N SER A 111 -5.77 2.31 2.97
CA SER A 111 -6.90 1.98 2.12
C SER A 111 -6.70 0.57 1.60
N ASN A 112 -7.73 -0.26 1.66
CA ASN A 112 -7.70 -1.61 1.10
C ASN A 112 -8.68 -1.68 -0.09
N THR A 113 -8.38 -2.56 -1.04
CA THR A 113 -9.12 -2.69 -2.29
C THR A 113 -9.19 -4.17 -2.63
N SER A 114 -10.38 -4.76 -2.56
CA SER A 114 -10.63 -6.14 -3.00
C SER A 114 -10.80 -6.20 -4.53
N PRO A 115 -9.81 -6.63 -5.34
CA PRO A 115 -10.02 -6.82 -6.76
C PRO A 115 -11.23 -7.73 -7.00
N ASP A 116 -12.24 -7.21 -7.70
CA ASP A 116 -13.25 -8.04 -8.35
C ASP A 116 -12.51 -8.88 -9.39
N ALA A 117 -12.18 -10.13 -9.04
CA ALA A 117 -11.47 -11.10 -9.87
C ALA A 117 -10.31 -10.50 -10.69
N ALA A 118 -9.15 -10.28 -10.05
CA ALA A 118 -8.01 -9.59 -10.66
C ALA A 118 -7.66 -10.09 -12.08
N PRO A 119 -7.46 -9.19 -13.07
CA PRO A 119 -6.79 -9.52 -14.31
C PRO A 119 -5.40 -10.10 -13.99
N ARG A 120 -5.07 -11.26 -14.57
CA ARG A 120 -3.79 -11.98 -14.37
C ARG A 120 -2.53 -11.11 -14.61
N ILE A 121 -2.69 -9.95 -15.24
CA ILE A 121 -1.63 -9.01 -15.59
C ILE A 121 -0.83 -8.56 -14.35
N GLY A 122 -1.50 -8.17 -13.26
CA GLY A 122 -0.81 -7.73 -12.04
C GLY A 122 0.11 -8.80 -11.46
N SER A 123 -0.35 -10.06 -11.42
CA SER A 123 0.47 -11.18 -10.95
C SER A 123 1.68 -11.46 -11.84
N PHE A 124 1.54 -11.35 -13.17
CA PHE A 124 2.68 -11.55 -14.08
C PHE A 124 3.70 -10.42 -13.95
N LEU A 125 3.26 -9.17 -13.83
CA LEU A 125 4.16 -8.03 -13.60
C LEU A 125 4.93 -8.17 -12.28
N LEU A 126 4.26 -8.61 -11.20
CA LEU A 126 4.92 -8.89 -9.92
C LEU A 126 5.92 -10.04 -10.05
N GLN A 127 5.56 -11.10 -10.76
CA GLN A 127 6.47 -12.21 -11.01
C GLN A 127 7.69 -11.74 -11.79
N THR A 128 7.51 -10.96 -12.86
CA THR A 128 8.63 -10.38 -13.61
C THR A 128 9.52 -9.53 -12.71
N LEU A 129 8.93 -8.65 -11.88
CA LEU A 129 9.70 -7.83 -10.94
C LEU A 129 10.46 -8.68 -9.91
N ASN A 130 9.88 -9.79 -9.46
CA ASN A 130 10.54 -10.71 -8.55
C ASN A 130 11.80 -11.33 -9.18
N GLU A 131 11.73 -11.73 -10.45
CA GLU A 131 12.88 -12.28 -11.19
C GLU A 131 13.97 -11.22 -11.46
N MET A 132 13.60 -9.92 -11.53
CA MET A 132 14.57 -8.83 -11.70
C MET A 132 15.56 -8.71 -10.53
N GLN A 133 15.29 -9.34 -9.37
CA GLN A 133 16.27 -9.45 -8.27
C GLN A 133 17.60 -10.09 -8.73
N MET A 134 17.55 -10.97 -9.72
CA MET A 134 18.74 -11.61 -10.31
C MET A 134 19.52 -10.68 -11.24
N GLN A 135 18.90 -9.56 -11.66
CA GLN A 135 19.46 -8.60 -12.62
C GLN A 135 19.28 -7.15 -12.10
N PRO A 136 19.80 -6.81 -10.91
CA PRO A 136 19.54 -5.52 -10.26
C PRO A 136 20.14 -4.32 -11.03
N GLN A 137 21.04 -4.57 -11.98
CA GLN A 137 21.63 -3.54 -12.85
C GLN A 137 20.64 -3.02 -13.91
N GLU A 138 19.62 -3.81 -14.27
CA GLU A 138 18.62 -3.47 -15.30
C GLU A 138 17.53 -2.51 -14.79
N GLN A 139 17.97 -1.36 -14.29
CA GLN A 139 17.13 -0.38 -13.61
C GLN A 139 16.03 0.21 -14.50
N GLN A 140 16.28 0.34 -15.81
CA GLN A 140 15.26 0.87 -16.73
C GLN A 140 14.08 -0.10 -16.87
N THR A 141 14.36 -1.38 -17.03
CA THR A 141 13.34 -2.43 -17.11
C THR A 141 12.55 -2.49 -15.80
N ALA A 142 13.24 -2.49 -14.65
CA ALA A 142 12.61 -2.49 -13.34
C ALA A 142 11.67 -1.28 -13.14
N ARG A 143 12.10 -0.07 -13.51
CA ARG A 143 11.26 1.15 -13.46
C ARG A 143 9.99 1.01 -14.30
N LEU A 144 10.09 0.48 -15.51
CA LEU A 144 8.93 0.30 -16.39
C LEU A 144 7.94 -0.73 -15.83
N ILE A 145 8.44 -1.81 -15.23
CA ILE A 145 7.60 -2.81 -14.57
C ILE A 145 6.88 -2.19 -13.37
N VAL A 146 7.59 -1.44 -12.53
CA VAL A 146 6.98 -0.74 -11.37
C VAL A 146 5.95 0.29 -11.83
N ALA A 147 6.25 1.11 -12.84
CA ALA A 147 5.29 2.05 -13.40
C ALA A 147 4.03 1.34 -13.94
N SER A 148 4.21 0.19 -14.60
CA SER A 148 3.10 -0.64 -15.08
C SER A 148 2.26 -1.20 -13.93
N LEU A 149 2.89 -1.64 -12.84
CA LEU A 149 2.20 -2.08 -11.62
C LEU A 149 1.38 -0.96 -10.99
N LEU A 150 1.95 0.24 -10.86
CA LEU A 150 1.22 1.40 -10.32
C LEU A 150 0.06 1.82 -11.21
N SER A 151 0.24 1.78 -12.53
CA SER A 151 -0.86 2.01 -13.50
C SER A 151 -1.97 0.98 -13.32
N HIS A 152 -1.61 -0.30 -13.19
CA HIS A 152 -2.59 -1.36 -12.97
C HIS A 152 -3.34 -1.18 -11.64
N CYS A 153 -2.66 -0.79 -10.57
CA CYS A 153 -3.28 -0.49 -9.27
C CYS A 153 -4.30 0.65 -9.40
N ARG A 154 -3.98 1.69 -10.16
CA ARG A 154 -4.89 2.83 -10.42
C ARG A 154 -6.14 2.40 -11.20
N ASP A 155 -5.98 1.55 -12.20
CA ASP A 155 -7.10 1.05 -12.99
C ASP A 155 -8.07 0.22 -12.13
N LEU A 156 -7.53 -0.62 -11.22
CA LEU A 156 -8.33 -1.40 -10.28
C LEU A 156 -9.11 -0.51 -9.29
N LEU A 157 -8.52 0.59 -8.82
CA LEU A 157 -9.22 1.57 -7.98
C LEU A 157 -10.32 2.29 -8.76
N GLY A 158 -10.07 2.62 -10.03
CA GLY A 158 -11.06 3.26 -10.91
C GLY A 158 -12.24 2.35 -11.25
N SER A 159 -12.01 1.04 -11.40
CA SER A 159 -13.06 0.08 -11.74
C SER A 159 -13.98 -0.26 -10.57
N GLN A 160 -13.47 -0.33 -9.34
CA GLN A 160 -14.28 -0.62 -8.15
C GLN A 160 -15.38 0.41 -7.87
N ILE A 161 -15.13 1.68 -8.17
CA ILE A 161 -16.10 2.76 -7.97
C ILE A 161 -17.40 2.48 -8.77
N GLN A 162 -17.32 1.66 -9.83
CA GLN A 162 -18.46 1.28 -10.66
C GLN A 162 -19.13 -0.04 -10.26
N THR A 163 -18.51 -0.91 -9.44
CA THR A 163 -18.97 -2.29 -9.22
C THR A 163 -19.37 -2.67 -7.79
N ALA A 164 -19.05 -1.88 -6.76
CA ALA A 164 -19.34 -2.28 -5.37
C ALA A 164 -20.86 -2.40 -5.09
N SER A 165 -21.36 -3.64 -5.03
CA SER A 165 -22.74 -3.90 -4.62
C SER A 165 -22.92 -3.64 -3.11
N ARG A 166 -24.14 -3.30 -2.68
CA ARG A 166 -24.47 -3.08 -1.25
C ARG A 166 -24.06 -4.25 -0.35
N SER A 167 -24.12 -5.47 -0.87
CA SER A 167 -23.72 -6.69 -0.17
C SER A 167 -22.20 -6.81 0.01
N GLN A 168 -21.43 -6.30 -0.95
CA GLN A 168 -19.96 -6.30 -0.93
C GLN A 168 -19.43 -5.25 0.05
N ALA A 169 -19.98 -4.03 0.03
CA ALA A 169 -19.67 -2.99 1.00
C ALA A 169 -19.96 -3.45 2.45
N LEU A 170 -21.06 -4.20 2.64
CA LEU A 170 -21.41 -4.78 3.93
C LEU A 170 -20.38 -5.82 4.38
N PHE A 171 -19.93 -6.67 3.47
CA PHE A 171 -18.95 -7.72 3.75
C PHE A 171 -17.56 -7.15 4.06
N GLU A 172 -17.12 -6.13 3.33
CA GLU A 172 -15.86 -5.42 3.60
C GLU A 172 -15.90 -4.71 4.95
N ALA A 173 -16.98 -4.01 5.28
CA ALA A 173 -17.14 -3.38 6.59
C ALA A 173 -17.11 -4.40 7.75
N ILE A 174 -17.67 -5.60 7.55
CA ILE A 174 -17.57 -6.69 8.54
C ILE A 174 -16.12 -7.15 8.70
N ARG A 175 -15.41 -7.34 7.58
CA ARG A 175 -14.01 -7.78 7.58
C ARG A 175 -13.13 -6.75 8.29
N ASP A 176 -13.21 -5.48 7.91
CA ASP A 176 -12.41 -4.41 8.51
C ASP A 176 -12.69 -4.29 10.02
N TYR A 177 -13.96 -4.40 10.44
CA TYR A 177 -14.33 -4.36 11.85
C TYR A 177 -13.69 -5.51 12.66
N ILE A 178 -13.65 -6.72 12.09
CA ILE A 178 -13.02 -7.89 12.69
C ILE A 178 -11.51 -7.71 12.76
N ASP A 179 -10.89 -7.26 11.67
CA ASP A 179 -9.44 -7.07 11.58
C ASP A 179 -8.94 -5.97 12.54
N GLU A 180 -9.71 -4.90 12.74
CA GLU A 180 -9.39 -3.84 13.73
C GLU A 180 -9.50 -4.33 15.18
N ARG A 181 -10.34 -5.33 15.45
CA ARG A 181 -10.72 -5.77 16.80
C ARG A 181 -10.34 -7.22 17.08
N TYR A 182 -9.47 -7.81 16.27
CA TYR A 182 -9.09 -9.23 16.36
C TYR A 182 -8.49 -9.60 17.73
N ALA A 183 -7.88 -8.65 18.42
CA ALA A 183 -7.31 -8.82 19.76
C ALA A 183 -8.35 -8.73 20.90
N SER A 184 -9.63 -8.46 20.59
CA SER A 184 -10.73 -8.37 21.55
C SER A 184 -11.72 -9.51 21.40
N ALA A 185 -12.52 -9.78 22.42
CA ALA A 185 -13.55 -10.83 22.37
C ALA A 185 -14.66 -10.45 21.37
N LEU A 186 -14.60 -11.03 20.18
CA LEU A 186 -15.59 -10.85 19.13
C LEU A 186 -16.80 -11.77 19.38
N THR A 187 -18.00 -11.19 19.42
CA THR A 187 -19.27 -11.93 19.48
C THR A 187 -20.11 -11.62 18.25
N ARG A 188 -21.02 -12.52 17.90
CA ARG A 188 -21.93 -12.32 16.75
C ARG A 188 -22.74 -11.03 16.91
N GLU A 189 -23.10 -10.70 18.14
CA GLU A 189 -23.85 -9.52 18.52
C GLU A 189 -23.00 -8.23 18.43
N SER A 190 -21.71 -8.27 18.79
CA SER A 190 -20.82 -7.11 18.70
C SER A 190 -20.47 -6.76 17.25
N VAL A 191 -20.32 -7.77 16.39
CA VAL A 191 -20.16 -7.59 14.93
C VAL A 191 -21.46 -7.05 14.33
N ALA A 192 -22.63 -7.59 14.69
CA ALA A 192 -23.92 -7.11 14.20
C ALA A 192 -24.21 -5.65 14.62
N GLN A 193 -23.81 -5.21 15.81
CA GLN A 193 -23.93 -3.82 16.24
C GLN A 193 -23.02 -2.86 15.45
N GLY A 194 -21.78 -3.25 15.17
CA GLY A 194 -20.89 -2.49 14.27
C GLY A 194 -21.52 -2.35 12.89
N VAL A 195 -22.03 -3.45 12.33
CA VAL A 195 -22.70 -3.47 11.02
C VAL A 195 -23.97 -2.60 10.96
N LEU A 196 -24.79 -2.60 12.02
CA LEU A 196 -25.99 -1.76 12.11
C LEU A 196 -25.69 -0.27 12.22
N TYR A 197 -24.52 0.10 12.76
CA TYR A 197 -24.03 1.49 12.76
C TYR A 197 -23.69 1.96 11.33
N PHE A 198 -23.04 1.11 10.53
CA PHE A 198 -22.72 1.39 9.13
C PHE A 198 -23.94 1.35 8.20
N ALA A 199 -24.93 0.48 8.47
CA ALA A 199 -26.16 0.38 7.68
C ALA A 199 -27.16 1.55 7.88
N LYS A 200 -26.97 2.38 8.92
CA LYS A 200 -27.80 3.55 9.24
C LYS A 200 -27.25 4.88 8.70
N LEU A 201 -26.02 4.90 8.20
CA LEU A 201 -25.53 6.05 7.44
C LEU A 201 -26.18 6.01 6.05
N PRO A 202 -26.84 7.09 5.61
CA PRO A 202 -27.31 7.16 4.23
C PRO A 202 -26.09 6.97 3.34
N LEU A 203 -26.24 6.17 2.27
CA LEU A 203 -25.27 6.08 1.18
C LEU A 203 -25.00 7.50 0.70
N ALA A 204 -23.93 8.12 1.23
CA ALA A 204 -23.62 9.50 0.94
C ALA A 204 -22.98 9.56 -0.45
N PRO A 205 -23.42 10.47 -1.32
CA PRO A 205 -22.82 10.63 -2.64
C PRO A 205 -21.39 11.15 -2.53
N VAL A 206 -20.58 10.72 -3.48
CA VAL A 206 -19.24 11.24 -3.75
C VAL A 206 -19.25 12.77 -3.86
N SER A 207 -18.36 13.39 -3.08
CA SER A 207 -17.80 14.74 -3.19
C SER A 207 -18.75 15.94 -3.32
N LYS A 208 -18.72 16.84 -2.32
CA LYS A 208 -18.49 18.27 -2.56
C LYS A 208 -17.72 18.88 -1.39
N ASN A 209 -16.61 19.54 -1.75
CA ASN A 209 -16.04 20.75 -1.15
C ASN A 209 -16.30 21.05 0.33
N GLY A 210 -15.18 21.18 1.06
CA GLY A 210 -14.89 22.39 1.86
C GLY A 210 -15.72 22.60 3.12
N GLY A 211 -15.03 22.66 4.26
CA GLY A 211 -15.58 23.28 5.45
C GLY A 211 -15.15 22.60 6.73
N HIS A 212 -14.29 23.32 7.46
CA HIS A 212 -14.11 23.31 8.91
C HIS A 212 -15.22 22.61 9.72
N TRP A 213 -14.86 21.93 10.81
CA TRP A 213 -14.69 22.52 12.15
C TRP A 213 -14.42 21.43 13.21
N PHE A 214 -13.57 21.82 14.17
CA PHE A 214 -13.35 21.35 15.55
C PHE A 214 -13.12 19.86 15.85
#